data_AF-A0A522B9N4-F1
#
_entry.id   AF-A0A522B9N4-F1
#
_cell.length_a   1.000
_cell.length_b   1.000
_cell.length_c   1.000
_cell.angle_alpha   90.00
_cell.angle_beta   90.00
_cell.angle_gamma   90.00
#
_symmetry.space_group_name_H-M   'P 1'
#
loop_
_entity.id
_entity.type
_entity.pdbx_description
1 polymer ?
#
loop_
_entity_poly.entity_id
_entity_poly.type
_entity_poly.pdbx_seq_one_letter_code
_entity_poly.pdbx_strand_id
1 'polypeptide(L)'
;MFRKIVSNLSFSPALVGQLGFYAKRLRKEETTRRAGLIFVALALVVQCLAVFQPPEAANASGATDFVSGGLGLGANRSINNFLNPYDTNATHLQDIMNYMGISRQEIASAQYGSFIVGNKISWGREARFSYAQGERQVNITNASGQVVLPIYAKPMKLNNSANLRIYAWIGHSSRVGWFALMQACGNLVTDIIPPPPPPPVKYCTYNGAILADSADCKGCPGNVNIWYKDATCIPNIVKSKTAVNNTQGGVDATTVTANGGDKITYTVTVQNTGLLATSVELQEPLKDVLEYANVTDAGGGTLDPTTKTLSWPTIQLAPGVKEARTFSVTVIDPVPATAQGVSDPTSYDCTMINVFGNAVTIKVTCPTPKVVEQVVTQLPHTGPTENLIFAGVVLAVVTYFYARARQVGKEVRLIRRDLNSGTI
;
A
#
# COMPACT_ATOMS: atom_id res chain seq x y z
N MET A 1 68.09 -71.48 -51.32
CA MET A 1 69.08 -71.75 -50.24
C MET A 1 68.71 -72.99 -49.42
N PHE A 2 67.51 -73.04 -48.81
CA PHE A 2 67.02 -74.20 -48.06
C PHE A 2 67.11 -75.55 -48.80
N ARG A 3 66.62 -75.62 -50.05
CA ARG A 3 66.69 -76.83 -50.90
C ARG A 3 68.12 -77.38 -51.06
N LYS A 4 69.14 -76.51 -51.09
CA LYS A 4 70.56 -76.87 -51.28
C LYS A 4 71.22 -77.41 -49.99
N ILE A 5 70.71 -77.00 -48.82
CA ILE A 5 71.16 -77.49 -47.51
C ILE A 5 70.52 -78.87 -47.26
N VAL A 6 69.23 -79.02 -47.53
CA VAL A 6 68.49 -80.29 -47.35
C VAL A 6 68.96 -81.40 -48.31
N SER A 7 69.30 -81.07 -49.56
CA SER A 7 69.79 -82.06 -50.54
C SER A 7 71.17 -82.65 -50.23
N ASN A 8 71.98 -81.96 -49.42
CA ASN A 8 73.35 -82.37 -49.07
C ASN A 8 73.49 -82.91 -47.65
N LEU A 9 72.38 -82.99 -46.89
CA LEU A 9 72.36 -83.40 -45.48
C LEU A 9 72.80 -84.87 -45.29
N SER A 10 72.57 -85.72 -46.29
CA SER A 10 73.00 -87.12 -46.32
C SER A 10 74.49 -87.31 -46.55
N PHE A 11 75.22 -86.26 -46.99
CA PHE A 11 76.62 -86.35 -47.41
C PHE A 11 77.61 -85.68 -46.43
N SER A 12 77.14 -84.94 -45.43
CA SER A 12 78.00 -84.36 -44.39
C SER A 12 77.22 -84.05 -43.10
N PRO A 13 77.54 -84.71 -41.96
CA PRO A 13 76.92 -84.45 -40.66
C PRO A 13 77.09 -83.00 -40.16
N ALA A 14 78.10 -82.27 -40.65
CA ALA A 14 78.37 -80.88 -40.27
C ALA A 14 77.27 -79.89 -40.73
N LEU A 15 76.43 -80.26 -41.71
CA LEU A 15 75.35 -79.43 -42.23
C LEU A 15 74.11 -79.37 -41.30
N VAL A 16 73.99 -80.28 -40.34
CA VAL A 16 72.87 -80.32 -39.37
C VAL A 16 72.85 -79.07 -38.48
N GLY A 17 74.02 -78.59 -38.05
CA GLY A 17 74.16 -77.35 -37.27
C GLY A 17 73.73 -76.10 -38.04
N GLN A 18 74.03 -76.04 -39.34
CA GLN A 18 73.64 -74.93 -40.21
C GLN A 18 72.13 -74.93 -40.50
N LEU A 19 71.50 -76.11 -40.61
CA LEU A 19 70.04 -76.24 -40.76
C LEU A 19 69.31 -75.74 -39.51
N GLY A 20 69.80 -76.06 -38.31
CA GLY A 20 69.25 -75.58 -37.04
C GLY A 20 69.32 -74.05 -36.89
N PHE A 21 70.45 -73.45 -37.30
CA PHE A 21 70.59 -71.98 -37.34
C PHE A 21 69.62 -71.34 -38.34
N TYR A 22 69.49 -71.91 -39.54
CA TYR A 22 68.57 -71.43 -40.56
C TYR A 22 67.10 -71.56 -40.15
N ALA A 23 66.71 -72.66 -39.49
CA ALA A 23 65.36 -72.86 -38.96
C ALA A 23 65.02 -71.86 -37.83
N LYS A 24 65.96 -71.59 -36.91
CA LYS A 24 65.78 -70.55 -35.88
C LYS A 24 65.63 -69.16 -36.49
N ARG A 25 66.44 -68.84 -37.52
CA ARG A 25 66.33 -67.57 -38.25
C ARG A 25 64.98 -67.44 -38.96
N LEU A 26 64.52 -68.50 -39.63
CA LEU A 26 63.22 -68.52 -40.30
C LEU A 26 62.05 -68.32 -39.32
N ARG A 27 62.06 -68.99 -38.16
CA ARG A 27 61.05 -68.75 -37.13
C ARG A 27 61.05 -67.31 -36.64
N LYS A 28 62.24 -66.73 -36.45
CA LYS A 28 62.37 -65.31 -36.05
C LYS A 28 61.80 -64.39 -37.13
N GLU A 29 62.12 -64.64 -38.40
CA GLU A 29 61.60 -63.87 -39.54
C GLU A 29 60.08 -64.01 -39.72
N GLU A 30 59.52 -65.21 -39.49
CA GLU A 30 58.08 -65.45 -39.50
C GLU A 30 57.37 -64.67 -38.38
N THR A 31 57.92 -64.66 -37.16
CA THR A 31 57.36 -63.87 -36.06
C THR A 31 57.39 -62.38 -36.35
N THR A 32 58.48 -61.85 -36.94
CA THR A 32 58.55 -60.43 -37.30
C THR A 32 57.53 -60.07 -38.38
N ARG A 33 57.33 -60.94 -39.39
CA ARG A 33 56.32 -60.72 -40.45
C ARG A 33 54.89 -60.78 -39.92
N ARG A 34 54.57 -61.74 -39.04
CA ARG A 34 53.24 -61.80 -38.40
C ARG A 34 52.96 -60.58 -37.53
N ALA A 35 53.93 -60.12 -36.75
CA ALA A 35 53.79 -58.90 -35.97
C ALA A 35 53.58 -57.66 -36.86
N GLY A 36 54.37 -57.53 -37.94
CA GLY A 36 54.20 -56.45 -38.92
C GLY A 36 52.81 -56.43 -39.56
N LEU A 37 52.25 -57.60 -39.89
CA LEU A 37 50.90 -57.73 -40.45
C LEU A 37 49.82 -57.27 -39.47
N ILE A 38 49.96 -57.57 -38.18
CA ILE A 38 49.05 -57.10 -37.13
C ILE A 38 49.10 -55.57 -37.03
N PHE A 39 50.29 -54.96 -37.06
CA PHE A 39 50.41 -53.50 -37.04
C PHE A 39 49.79 -52.82 -38.26
N VAL A 40 49.95 -53.41 -39.46
CA VAL A 40 49.31 -52.90 -40.68
C VAL A 40 47.78 -53.01 -40.60
N ALA A 41 47.25 -54.13 -40.08
CA ALA A 41 45.82 -54.30 -39.88
C ALA A 41 45.26 -53.29 -38.86
N LEU A 42 45.97 -53.07 -37.75
CA LEU A 42 45.60 -52.05 -36.76
C LEU A 42 45.63 -50.63 -37.35
N ALA A 43 46.64 -50.31 -38.16
CA ALA A 43 46.74 -49.01 -38.83
C ALA A 43 45.55 -48.79 -39.80
N LEU A 44 45.15 -49.82 -40.55
CA LEU A 44 43.96 -49.77 -41.41
C LEU A 44 42.65 -49.57 -40.62
N VAL A 45 42.50 -50.24 -39.48
CA VAL A 45 41.34 -50.06 -38.60
C VAL A 45 41.28 -48.63 -38.04
N VAL A 46 42.41 -48.09 -37.59
CA VAL A 46 42.50 -46.70 -37.10
C VAL A 46 42.19 -45.70 -38.21
N GLN A 47 42.68 -45.93 -39.44
CA GLN A 47 42.36 -45.10 -40.60
C GLN A 47 40.88 -45.17 -40.98
N CYS A 48 40.24 -46.34 -40.93
CA CYS A 48 38.80 -46.46 -41.16
C CYS A 48 37.98 -45.73 -40.08
N LEU A 49 38.35 -45.82 -38.81
CA LEU A 49 37.66 -45.09 -37.73
C LEU A 49 37.76 -43.58 -37.88
N ALA A 50 38.91 -43.06 -38.37
CA ALA A 50 39.09 -41.63 -38.62
C ALA A 50 38.24 -41.10 -39.80
N VAL A 51 37.82 -41.96 -40.74
CA VAL A 51 36.97 -41.56 -41.89
C VAL A 51 35.48 -41.49 -41.50
N PHE A 52 35.04 -42.22 -40.47
CA PHE A 52 33.64 -42.26 -40.01
C PHE A 52 33.35 -41.36 -38.80
N GLN A 53 34.36 -40.66 -38.28
CA GLN A 53 34.18 -39.62 -37.26
C GLN A 53 34.17 -38.26 -37.99
N PRO A 54 33.00 -37.63 -38.26
CA PRO A 54 32.99 -36.25 -38.71
C PRO A 54 33.70 -35.39 -37.64
N PRO A 55 34.52 -34.40 -38.02
CA PRO A 55 35.13 -33.50 -37.04
C PRO A 55 34.01 -32.83 -36.23
N GLU A 56 33.93 -33.16 -34.94
CA GLU A 56 32.98 -32.56 -34.02
C GLU A 56 33.22 -31.05 -33.91
N ALA A 57 32.12 -30.30 -33.77
CA ALA A 57 32.10 -28.84 -33.60
C ALA A 57 32.78 -28.33 -32.30
N ALA A 58 33.47 -29.20 -31.56
CA ALA A 58 34.24 -28.84 -30.36
C ALA A 58 35.38 -27.84 -30.68
N ASN A 59 35.90 -27.82 -31.91
CA ASN A 59 36.94 -26.87 -32.32
C ASN A 59 36.41 -25.50 -32.79
N ALA A 60 35.09 -25.26 -32.74
CA ALA A 60 34.46 -23.99 -33.15
C ALA A 60 33.80 -23.23 -32.00
N SER A 61 33.97 -23.67 -30.74
CA SER A 61 33.49 -22.93 -29.57
C SER A 61 34.46 -21.80 -29.23
N GLY A 62 34.06 -20.56 -29.51
CA GLY A 62 34.77 -19.35 -29.10
C GLY A 62 34.09 -18.66 -27.91
N ALA A 63 34.85 -17.93 -27.10
CA ALA A 63 34.30 -17.12 -26.01
C ALA A 63 33.35 -16.00 -26.49
N THR A 64 33.37 -15.68 -27.79
CA THR A 64 32.43 -14.75 -28.42
C THR A 64 31.03 -15.35 -28.69
N ASP A 65 30.84 -16.66 -28.54
CA ASP A 65 29.65 -17.37 -29.03
C ASP A 65 28.42 -17.17 -28.14
N PHE A 66 27.26 -16.99 -28.77
CA PHE A 66 25.97 -16.95 -28.08
C PHE A 66 25.53 -18.36 -27.67
N VAL A 67 25.80 -19.35 -28.53
CA VAL A 67 25.60 -20.77 -28.26
C VAL A 67 26.92 -21.48 -28.53
N SER A 68 27.61 -21.89 -27.46
CA SER A 68 28.87 -22.64 -27.56
C SER A 68 28.66 -23.94 -28.36
N GLY A 69 29.50 -24.16 -29.38
CA GLY A 69 29.38 -25.30 -30.30
C GLY A 69 28.32 -25.14 -31.40
N GLY A 70 27.64 -24.00 -31.45
CA GLY A 70 26.71 -23.64 -32.51
C GLY A 70 25.38 -24.40 -32.48
N LEU A 71 24.73 -24.46 -33.64
CA LEU A 71 23.36 -24.98 -33.80
C LEU A 71 23.33 -26.37 -34.45
N GLY A 72 24.44 -27.10 -34.37
CA GLY A 72 24.60 -28.46 -34.88
C GLY A 72 24.84 -28.53 -36.40
N LEU A 73 25.40 -29.67 -36.83
CA LEU A 73 25.70 -29.99 -38.23
C LEU A 73 24.98 -31.27 -38.65
N GLY A 74 24.75 -31.44 -39.96
CA GLY A 74 24.13 -32.65 -40.52
C GLY A 74 22.79 -32.99 -39.86
N ALA A 75 22.66 -34.21 -39.36
CA ALA A 75 21.47 -34.70 -38.66
C ALA A 75 21.20 -34.00 -37.31
N ASN A 76 22.23 -33.40 -36.69
CA ASN A 76 22.13 -32.71 -35.40
C ASN A 76 21.80 -31.21 -35.55
N ARG A 77 21.64 -30.72 -36.78
CA ARG A 77 21.26 -29.32 -37.05
C ARG A 77 19.83 -29.07 -36.61
N SER A 78 19.63 -28.22 -35.60
CA SER A 78 18.31 -27.92 -35.05
C SER A 78 18.24 -26.52 -34.46
N ILE A 79 17.13 -25.82 -34.70
CA ILE A 79 16.85 -24.53 -34.02
C ILE A 79 16.67 -24.72 -32.51
N ASN A 80 16.33 -25.93 -32.06
CA ASN A 80 16.23 -26.23 -30.63
C ASN A 80 17.58 -26.10 -29.90
N ASN A 81 18.71 -26.22 -30.61
CA ASN A 81 20.02 -25.94 -30.04
C ASN A 81 20.18 -24.47 -29.63
N PHE A 82 19.39 -23.56 -30.21
CA PHE A 82 19.28 -22.17 -29.75
C PHE A 82 18.15 -21.99 -28.73
N LEU A 83 16.98 -22.60 -28.96
CA LEU A 83 15.81 -22.42 -28.08
C LEU A 83 16.04 -22.96 -26.67
N ASN A 84 16.75 -24.09 -26.52
CA ASN A 84 17.03 -24.67 -25.20
C ASN A 84 17.81 -23.72 -24.27
N PRO A 85 18.99 -23.17 -24.66
CA PRO A 85 19.68 -22.19 -23.84
C PRO A 85 18.95 -20.84 -23.75
N TYR A 86 18.12 -20.48 -24.74
CA TYR A 86 17.26 -19.30 -24.63
C TYR A 86 16.21 -19.48 -23.53
N ASP A 87 15.54 -20.64 -23.48
CA ASP A 87 14.46 -20.94 -22.54
C ASP A 87 14.94 -21.04 -21.10
N THR A 88 16.18 -21.49 -20.89
CA THR A 88 16.83 -21.49 -19.57
C THR A 88 17.54 -20.17 -19.25
N ASN A 89 17.47 -19.18 -20.14
CA ASN A 89 18.25 -17.96 -20.13
C ASN A 89 19.76 -18.20 -19.84
N ALA A 90 20.30 -19.31 -20.36
CA ALA A 90 21.69 -19.67 -20.19
C ALA A 90 22.58 -18.53 -20.72
N THR A 91 23.51 -18.07 -19.88
CA THR A 91 24.41 -16.96 -20.23
C THR A 91 23.67 -15.72 -20.74
N HIS A 92 22.49 -15.43 -20.20
CA HIS A 92 21.65 -14.28 -20.53
C HIS A 92 21.18 -14.23 -21.99
N LEU A 93 21.05 -15.38 -22.66
CA LEU A 93 20.63 -15.42 -24.06
C LEU A 93 19.22 -14.86 -24.28
N GLN A 94 18.31 -15.07 -23.33
CA GLN A 94 16.97 -14.49 -23.37
C GLN A 94 17.03 -12.97 -23.24
N ASP A 95 17.83 -12.46 -22.29
CA ASP A 95 18.01 -11.02 -22.07
C ASP A 95 18.58 -10.32 -23.32
N ILE A 96 19.55 -10.96 -23.99
CA ILE A 96 20.12 -10.47 -25.26
C ILE A 96 19.02 -10.33 -26.31
N MET A 97 18.23 -11.38 -26.55
CA MET A 97 17.20 -11.35 -27.58
C MET A 97 16.04 -10.41 -27.23
N ASN A 98 15.70 -10.27 -25.94
CA ASN A 98 14.74 -9.29 -25.45
C ASN A 98 15.20 -7.85 -25.72
N TYR A 99 16.48 -7.54 -25.49
CA TYR A 99 17.08 -6.25 -25.86
C TYR A 99 16.95 -5.98 -27.36
N MET A 100 17.23 -6.99 -28.19
CA MET A 100 17.05 -6.93 -29.64
C MET A 100 15.57 -6.85 -30.05
N GLY A 101 14.64 -7.15 -29.14
CA GLY A 101 13.21 -7.35 -29.43
C GLY A 101 12.93 -8.40 -30.49
N ILE A 102 13.70 -9.48 -30.46
CA ILE A 102 13.42 -10.70 -31.21
C ILE A 102 12.73 -11.67 -30.23
N SER A 103 11.46 -11.96 -30.49
CA SER A 103 10.65 -12.84 -29.66
C SER A 103 11.03 -14.32 -29.86
N ARG A 104 10.74 -15.15 -28.86
CA ARG A 104 10.88 -16.61 -28.94
C ARG A 104 10.16 -17.20 -30.15
N GLN A 105 8.97 -16.71 -30.47
CA GLN A 105 8.17 -17.19 -31.60
C GLN A 105 8.83 -16.85 -32.94
N GLU A 106 9.38 -15.64 -33.07
CA GLU A 106 10.14 -15.24 -34.26
C GLU A 106 11.39 -16.12 -34.44
N ILE A 107 12.09 -16.49 -33.35
CA ILE A 107 13.23 -17.42 -33.38
C ILE A 107 12.78 -18.82 -33.82
N ALA A 108 11.72 -19.35 -33.23
CA ALA A 108 11.21 -20.69 -33.55
C ALA A 108 10.71 -20.80 -35.00
N SER A 109 10.28 -19.67 -35.59
CA SER A 109 9.82 -19.58 -36.97
C SER A 109 10.95 -19.38 -37.99
N ALA A 110 12.19 -19.18 -37.53
CA ALA A 110 13.34 -18.98 -38.40
C ALA A 110 13.59 -20.23 -39.26
N GLN A 111 13.98 -20.02 -40.51
CA GLN A 111 14.21 -21.09 -41.48
C GLN A 111 15.70 -21.25 -41.77
N TYR A 112 16.16 -22.50 -41.84
CA TYR A 112 17.54 -22.76 -42.19
C TYR A 112 17.83 -22.39 -43.65
N GLY A 113 18.90 -21.64 -43.87
CA GLY A 113 19.32 -21.18 -45.18
C GLY A 113 20.73 -20.62 -45.15
N SER A 114 21.00 -19.66 -46.04
CA SER A 114 22.28 -18.95 -46.07
C SER A 114 22.11 -17.50 -46.47
N PHE A 115 23.04 -16.66 -46.06
CA PHE A 115 23.10 -15.24 -46.43
C PHE A 115 24.51 -14.87 -46.90
N ILE A 116 24.60 -13.77 -47.65
CA ILE A 116 25.88 -13.17 -48.05
C ILE A 116 26.26 -12.11 -47.02
N VAL A 117 27.51 -12.10 -46.58
CA VAL A 117 28.04 -11.20 -45.54
C VAL A 117 27.69 -9.74 -45.79
N GLY A 118 27.98 -9.20 -46.98
CA GLY A 118 27.67 -7.82 -47.35
C GLY A 118 28.05 -6.79 -46.27
N ASN A 119 27.08 -5.97 -45.86
CA ASN A 119 27.22 -4.98 -44.80
C ASN A 119 26.58 -5.42 -43.47
N LYS A 120 26.31 -6.72 -43.30
CA LYS A 120 25.63 -7.26 -42.12
C LYS A 120 26.46 -7.07 -40.84
N ILE A 121 25.79 -7.05 -39.70
CA ILE A 121 26.37 -6.83 -38.38
C ILE A 121 26.27 -8.12 -37.58
N SER A 122 27.39 -8.64 -37.10
CA SER A 122 27.46 -9.80 -36.22
C SER A 122 27.57 -9.35 -34.77
N TRP A 123 26.89 -10.07 -33.89
CA TRP A 123 26.86 -9.85 -32.47
C TRP A 123 27.55 -10.98 -31.73
N GLY A 124 28.41 -10.62 -30.77
CA GLY A 124 29.14 -11.58 -29.97
C GLY A 124 29.49 -11.03 -28.59
N ARG A 125 30.04 -11.89 -27.73
CA ARG A 125 30.31 -11.57 -26.32
C ARG A 125 31.65 -10.90 -26.04
N GLU A 126 32.56 -10.90 -27.00
CA GLU A 126 33.91 -10.33 -26.82
C GLU A 126 34.15 -9.15 -27.75
N ALA A 127 34.92 -8.16 -27.31
CA ALA A 127 35.45 -7.10 -28.16
C ALA A 127 36.51 -7.67 -29.13
N ARG A 128 36.53 -7.19 -30.39
CA ARG A 128 37.53 -7.64 -31.38
C ARG A 128 38.11 -6.50 -32.22
N PHE A 129 37.40 -5.40 -32.33
CA PHE A 129 37.80 -4.25 -33.13
C PHE A 129 37.62 -2.95 -32.35
N SER A 130 38.26 -1.89 -32.82
CA SER A 130 38.09 -0.57 -32.24
C SER A 130 36.76 0.07 -32.62
N TYR A 131 36.34 1.06 -31.83
CA TYR A 131 35.18 1.91 -32.14
C TYR A 131 35.28 2.57 -33.53
N ALA A 132 36.50 2.99 -33.92
CA ALA A 132 36.79 3.60 -35.22
C ALA A 132 36.56 2.64 -36.40
N GLN A 133 36.74 1.33 -36.19
CA GLN A 133 36.44 0.30 -37.19
C GLN A 133 34.95 -0.04 -37.28
N GLY A 134 34.11 0.56 -36.43
CA GLY A 134 32.66 0.36 -36.43
C GLY A 134 32.15 -0.62 -35.37
N GLU A 135 32.99 -1.09 -34.45
CA GLU A 135 32.51 -1.89 -33.31
C GLU A 135 31.73 -1.02 -32.32
N ARG A 136 30.64 -1.57 -31.78
CA ARG A 136 29.82 -0.91 -30.75
C ARG A 136 29.59 -1.87 -29.60
N GLN A 137 29.92 -1.43 -28.38
CA GLN A 137 29.55 -2.13 -27.17
C GLN A 137 28.13 -1.75 -26.78
N VAL A 138 27.34 -2.76 -26.40
CA VAL A 138 25.96 -2.63 -25.94
C VAL A 138 25.80 -3.35 -24.62
N ASN A 139 25.30 -2.66 -23.60
CA ASN A 139 25.04 -3.24 -22.29
C ASN A 139 23.63 -3.83 -22.27
N ILE A 140 23.54 -5.14 -22.02
CA ILE A 140 22.29 -5.89 -21.91
C ILE A 140 21.76 -5.77 -20.50
N THR A 141 20.45 -5.56 -20.38
CA THR A 141 19.74 -5.49 -19.10
C THR A 141 18.79 -6.67 -18.93
N ASN A 142 18.65 -7.15 -17.71
CA ASN A 142 17.60 -8.13 -17.36
C ASN A 142 16.21 -7.46 -17.28
N ALA A 143 15.18 -8.26 -16.96
CA ALA A 143 13.80 -7.79 -16.80
C ALA A 143 13.61 -6.70 -15.72
N SER A 144 14.52 -6.60 -14.72
CA SER A 144 14.49 -5.54 -13.71
C SER A 144 15.25 -4.27 -14.11
N GLY A 145 15.80 -4.23 -15.33
CA GLY A 145 16.57 -3.10 -15.85
C GLY A 145 18.01 -3.02 -15.35
N GLN A 146 18.53 -4.05 -14.68
CA GLN A 146 19.91 -4.13 -14.23
C GLN A 146 20.82 -4.62 -15.37
N VAL A 147 21.98 -3.98 -15.54
CA VAL A 147 22.98 -4.40 -16.53
C VAL A 147 23.57 -5.75 -16.12
N VAL A 148 23.48 -6.74 -17.02
CA VAL A 148 23.95 -8.12 -16.80
C VAL A 148 25.23 -8.45 -17.56
N LEU A 149 25.39 -7.99 -18.80
CA LEU A 149 26.63 -8.17 -19.56
C LEU A 149 26.75 -7.16 -20.72
N PRO A 150 27.97 -6.86 -21.18
CA PRO A 150 28.19 -6.25 -22.47
C PRO A 150 28.15 -7.29 -23.60
N ILE A 151 27.66 -6.89 -24.77
CA ILE A 151 27.85 -7.57 -26.05
C ILE A 151 28.36 -6.57 -27.10
N TYR A 152 28.88 -7.07 -28.21
CA TYR A 152 29.59 -6.28 -29.20
C TYR A 152 29.02 -6.49 -30.59
N ALA A 153 28.52 -5.41 -31.20
CA ALA A 153 28.10 -5.36 -32.59
C ALA A 153 29.30 -5.06 -33.49
N LYS A 154 29.48 -5.85 -34.56
CA LYS A 154 30.66 -5.76 -35.43
C LYS A 154 30.27 -5.87 -36.90
N PRO A 155 30.77 -5.00 -37.79
CA PRO A 155 30.62 -5.20 -39.23
C PRO A 155 31.27 -6.52 -39.65
N MET A 156 30.49 -7.44 -40.24
CA MET A 156 30.97 -8.79 -40.57
C MET A 156 32.09 -8.80 -41.62
N LYS A 157 32.12 -7.78 -42.49
CA LYS A 157 33.14 -7.58 -43.53
C LYS A 157 34.57 -7.38 -43.01
N LEU A 158 34.73 -7.12 -41.70
CA LEU A 158 36.06 -6.97 -41.09
C LEU A 158 36.79 -8.31 -40.93
N ASN A 159 36.05 -9.41 -40.76
CA ASN A 159 36.60 -10.77 -40.59
C ASN A 159 36.29 -11.71 -41.76
N ASN A 160 35.42 -11.31 -42.67
CA ASN A 160 34.95 -12.15 -43.75
C ASN A 160 34.92 -11.38 -45.06
N SER A 161 35.17 -12.07 -46.18
CA SER A 161 34.90 -11.50 -47.51
C SER A 161 33.43 -11.08 -47.60
N ALA A 162 33.17 -9.90 -48.16
CA ALA A 162 31.80 -9.39 -48.31
C ALA A 162 30.90 -10.33 -49.14
N ASN A 163 31.50 -11.15 -50.03
CA ASN A 163 30.79 -12.11 -50.86
C ASN A 163 30.74 -13.52 -50.24
N LEU A 164 31.27 -13.72 -49.03
CA LEU A 164 31.22 -15.00 -48.34
C LEU A 164 29.77 -15.36 -48.01
N ARG A 165 29.41 -16.61 -48.30
CA ARG A 165 28.11 -17.20 -47.93
C ARG A 165 28.22 -17.90 -46.59
N ILE A 166 27.34 -17.57 -45.65
CA ILE A 166 27.28 -18.14 -44.30
C ILE A 166 25.94 -18.84 -44.11
N TYR A 167 25.96 -20.06 -43.56
CA TYR A 167 24.76 -20.82 -43.22
C TYR A 167 24.21 -20.42 -41.85
N ALA A 168 22.89 -20.25 -41.76
CA ALA A 168 22.23 -19.74 -40.58
C ALA A 168 20.73 -20.08 -40.57
N TRP A 169 20.10 -19.88 -39.42
CA TRP A 169 18.64 -19.82 -39.31
C TRP A 169 18.20 -18.37 -39.49
N ILE A 170 17.40 -18.09 -40.52
CA ILE A 170 17.04 -16.74 -40.96
C ILE A 170 15.58 -16.48 -40.59
N GLY A 171 15.33 -15.33 -39.97
CA GLY A 171 13.99 -14.91 -39.55
C GLY A 171 13.76 -13.42 -39.76
N HIS A 172 12.58 -12.97 -39.36
CA HIS A 172 12.19 -11.58 -39.38
C HIS A 172 11.55 -11.20 -38.04
N SER A 173 11.97 -10.09 -37.46
CA SER A 173 11.41 -9.50 -36.24
C SER A 173 10.64 -8.24 -36.57
N SER A 174 9.50 -8.05 -35.92
CA SER A 174 8.73 -6.80 -35.99
C SER A 174 9.52 -5.56 -35.54
N ARG A 175 10.52 -5.72 -34.67
CA ARG A 175 11.34 -4.62 -34.13
C ARG A 175 12.61 -4.37 -34.94
N VAL A 176 13.35 -5.41 -35.30
CA VAL A 176 14.68 -5.28 -35.93
C VAL A 176 14.74 -5.68 -37.40
N GLY A 177 13.62 -6.14 -37.95
CA GLY A 177 13.54 -6.62 -39.32
C GLY A 177 14.28 -7.94 -39.50
N TRP A 178 15.05 -8.05 -40.58
CA TRP A 178 15.81 -9.26 -40.91
C TRP A 178 16.83 -9.60 -39.82
N PHE A 179 16.87 -10.87 -39.40
CA PHE A 179 17.92 -11.40 -38.55
C PHE A 179 18.34 -12.80 -38.97
N ALA A 180 19.53 -13.22 -38.54
CA ALA A 180 19.97 -14.60 -38.68
C ALA A 180 20.76 -15.09 -37.45
N LEU A 181 20.68 -16.39 -37.18
CA LEU A 181 21.44 -17.08 -36.13
C LEU A 181 22.45 -18.00 -36.80
N MET A 182 23.73 -17.65 -36.72
CA MET A 182 24.80 -18.37 -37.43
C MET A 182 24.86 -19.83 -36.97
N GLN A 183 24.94 -20.75 -37.93
CA GLN A 183 24.93 -22.18 -37.62
C GLN A 183 26.15 -22.60 -36.78
N ALA A 184 27.32 -22.01 -37.03
CA ALA A 184 28.58 -22.43 -36.40
C ALA A 184 28.71 -22.02 -34.92
N CYS A 185 28.07 -20.92 -34.50
CA CYS A 185 28.31 -20.31 -33.18
C CYS A 185 27.05 -19.76 -32.48
N GLY A 186 25.88 -19.84 -33.13
CA GLY A 186 24.64 -19.27 -32.62
C GLY A 186 24.61 -17.73 -32.54
N ASN A 187 25.69 -17.04 -32.95
CA ASN A 187 25.74 -15.58 -32.91
C ASN A 187 24.67 -14.96 -33.79
N LEU A 188 24.07 -13.90 -33.27
CA LEU A 188 23.06 -13.12 -33.96
C LEU A 188 23.70 -12.27 -35.07
N VAL A 189 22.99 -12.13 -36.17
CA VAL A 189 23.31 -11.24 -37.28
C VAL A 189 22.09 -10.39 -37.59
N THR A 190 22.30 -9.09 -37.77
CA THR A 190 21.25 -8.11 -38.12
C THR A 190 21.73 -7.18 -39.23
N ASP A 191 20.81 -6.45 -39.84
CA ASP A 191 21.14 -5.36 -40.78
C ASP A 191 21.47 -4.04 -40.07
N ILE A 192 20.98 -3.87 -38.83
CA ILE A 192 21.13 -2.64 -38.06
C ILE A 192 21.59 -2.93 -36.63
N ILE A 193 22.13 -1.90 -35.99
CA ILE A 193 22.23 -1.84 -34.52
C ILE A 193 20.89 -1.30 -34.03
N PRO A 194 20.07 -2.09 -33.31
CA PRO A 194 18.77 -1.62 -32.87
C PRO A 194 18.89 -0.45 -31.91
N PRO A 195 17.95 0.50 -31.92
CA PRO A 195 17.88 1.50 -30.88
C PRO A 195 17.64 0.82 -29.52
N PRO A 196 18.16 1.40 -28.42
CA PRO A 196 17.94 0.86 -27.08
C PRO A 196 16.45 0.61 -26.78
N PRO A 197 16.11 -0.41 -25.98
CA PRO A 197 14.75 -0.58 -25.48
C PRO A 197 14.28 0.68 -24.76
N PRO A 198 12.98 1.05 -24.89
CA PRO A 198 12.44 2.12 -24.07
C PRO A 198 12.64 1.77 -22.58
N PRO A 199 12.93 2.76 -21.73
CA PRO A 199 13.17 2.52 -20.31
C PRO A 199 11.95 1.83 -19.67
N PRO A 200 12.16 0.92 -18.70
CA PRO A 200 11.07 0.27 -18.00
C PRO A 200 10.21 1.30 -17.27
N VAL A 201 8.90 1.22 -17.45
CA VAL A 201 7.93 2.08 -16.79
C VAL A 201 7.95 1.78 -15.30
N LYS A 202 8.22 2.78 -14.46
CA LYS A 202 8.17 2.66 -13.00
C LYS A 202 6.83 3.18 -12.50
N TYR A 203 6.15 2.37 -11.70
CA TYR A 203 4.89 2.75 -11.05
C TYR A 203 5.14 3.29 -9.65
N CYS A 204 4.19 4.07 -9.16
CA CYS A 204 4.28 4.66 -7.84
C CYS A 204 4.16 3.61 -6.74
N THR A 205 5.04 3.72 -5.73
CA THR A 205 5.08 2.82 -4.57
C THR A 205 3.78 2.81 -3.77
N TYR A 206 3.07 3.95 -3.71
CA TYR A 206 1.83 4.09 -2.94
C TYR A 206 0.57 3.76 -3.75
N ASN A 207 0.66 3.81 -5.09
CA ASN A 207 -0.46 3.56 -5.98
C ASN A 207 0.05 3.00 -7.32
N GLY A 208 -0.10 1.69 -7.51
CA GLY A 208 0.36 1.00 -8.73
C GLY A 208 -0.34 1.41 -10.02
N ALA A 209 -1.39 2.22 -9.97
CA ALA A 209 -2.08 2.72 -11.16
C ALA A 209 -1.47 4.00 -11.75
N ILE A 210 -0.55 4.67 -11.04
CA ILE A 210 0.11 5.90 -11.51
C ILE A 210 1.62 5.71 -11.65
N LEU A 211 2.25 6.53 -12.47
CA LEU A 211 3.69 6.53 -12.68
C LEU A 211 4.45 7.06 -11.46
N ALA A 212 5.68 6.57 -11.26
CA ALA A 212 6.53 6.95 -10.13
C ALA A 212 6.96 8.42 -10.14
N ASP A 213 7.02 9.05 -11.31
CA ASP A 213 7.35 10.47 -11.50
C ASP A 213 6.14 11.41 -11.39
N SER A 214 4.94 10.86 -11.18
CA SER A 214 3.73 11.65 -10.97
C SER A 214 3.87 12.51 -9.71
N ALA A 215 3.44 13.78 -9.79
CA ALA A 215 3.32 14.67 -8.63
C ALA A 215 2.37 14.12 -7.54
N ASP A 216 1.49 13.18 -7.92
CA ASP A 216 0.58 12.49 -7.02
C ASP A 216 1.21 11.26 -6.36
N CYS A 217 2.44 10.87 -6.70
CA CYS A 217 3.14 9.77 -6.05
C CYS A 217 3.72 10.18 -4.69
N LYS A 218 2.83 10.38 -3.72
CA LYS A 218 3.20 10.75 -2.34
C LYS A 218 2.36 10.01 -1.31
N GLY A 219 3.01 9.67 -0.21
CA GLY A 219 2.40 9.05 0.96
C GLY A 219 1.55 10.03 1.76
N CYS A 220 0.64 9.50 2.57
CA CYS A 220 -0.19 10.26 3.49
C CYS A 220 0.68 10.82 4.65
N PRO A 221 0.54 12.10 5.04
CA PRO A 221 1.37 12.72 6.08
C PRO A 221 1.48 11.94 7.41
N GLY A 222 0.38 11.37 7.90
CA GLY A 222 0.37 10.57 9.14
C GLY A 222 0.75 9.10 8.95
N ASN A 223 0.84 8.60 7.71
CA ASN A 223 1.29 7.26 7.39
C ASN A 223 1.80 7.19 5.95
N VAL A 224 3.13 7.20 5.79
CA VAL A 224 3.78 7.25 4.48
C VAL A 224 3.48 6.05 3.58
N ASN A 225 2.97 4.93 4.13
CA ASN A 225 2.66 3.74 3.35
C ASN A 225 1.29 3.78 2.65
N ILE A 226 0.45 4.76 3.01
CA ILE A 226 -0.88 4.94 2.42
C ILE A 226 -0.79 6.06 1.40
N TRP A 227 -1.45 5.93 0.25
CA TRP A 227 -1.51 7.00 -0.73
C TRP A 227 -2.26 8.22 -0.17
N TYR A 228 -1.78 9.44 -0.39
CA TYR A 228 -2.37 10.63 0.22
C TYR A 228 -3.83 10.94 -0.19
N LYS A 229 -4.30 10.36 -1.31
CA LYS A 229 -5.68 10.45 -1.82
C LYS A 229 -6.56 9.25 -1.43
N ASP A 230 -6.01 8.32 -0.67
CA ASP A 230 -6.77 7.18 -0.17
C ASP A 230 -7.89 7.65 0.77
N ALA A 231 -9.04 6.99 0.74
CA ALA A 231 -10.20 7.34 1.57
C ALA A 231 -9.92 7.23 3.08
N THR A 232 -8.89 6.49 3.49
CA THR A 232 -8.44 6.35 4.88
C THR A 232 -7.48 7.46 5.32
N CYS A 233 -6.92 8.24 4.39
CA CYS A 233 -6.05 9.39 4.68
C CYS A 233 -6.91 10.60 5.08
N ILE A 234 -7.52 10.56 6.26
CA ILE A 234 -8.42 11.59 6.79
C ILE A 234 -8.01 12.05 8.19
N PRO A 235 -8.35 13.29 8.62
CA PRO A 235 -8.15 13.72 10.00
C PRO A 235 -9.16 13.05 10.94
N ASN A 236 -8.82 12.91 12.23
CA ASN A 236 -9.75 12.44 13.26
C ASN A 236 -9.47 13.11 14.60
N ILE A 237 -10.38 13.96 15.07
CA ILE A 237 -10.20 14.74 16.30
C ILE A 237 -10.93 14.07 17.45
N VAL A 238 -10.18 13.68 18.47
CA VAL A 238 -10.69 13.19 19.75
C VAL A 238 -10.59 14.31 20.77
N LYS A 239 -11.66 14.54 21.53
CA LYS A 239 -11.74 15.55 22.58
C LYS A 239 -11.88 14.86 23.94
N SER A 240 -11.27 15.42 24.98
CA SER A 240 -11.44 14.96 26.35
C SER A 240 -11.29 16.08 27.37
N LYS A 241 -11.85 15.89 28.57
CA LYS A 241 -11.83 16.86 29.65
C LYS A 241 -11.67 16.22 31.02
N THR A 242 -10.97 16.92 31.90
CA THR A 242 -10.80 16.59 33.32
C THR A 242 -10.98 17.83 34.19
N ALA A 243 -11.27 17.65 35.48
CA ALA A 243 -11.40 18.73 36.44
C ALA A 243 -10.74 18.37 37.78
N VAL A 244 -10.08 19.35 38.39
CA VAL A 244 -9.38 19.20 39.67
C VAL A 244 -9.88 20.28 40.63
N ASN A 245 -10.25 19.87 41.85
CA ASN A 245 -10.56 20.80 42.93
C ASN A 245 -9.27 21.17 43.67
N ASN A 246 -8.77 22.38 43.43
CA ASN A 246 -7.49 22.84 43.96
C ASN A 246 -7.54 23.19 45.44
N THR A 247 -8.71 23.54 45.97
CA THR A 247 -8.89 23.96 47.37
C THR A 247 -9.19 22.78 48.30
N GLN A 248 -9.64 21.65 47.76
CA GLN A 248 -9.83 20.39 48.50
C GLN A 248 -8.70 19.38 48.27
N GLY A 249 -7.44 19.85 48.28
CA GLY A 249 -6.26 18.98 48.20
C GLY A 249 -5.86 18.53 46.78
N GLY A 250 -6.40 19.14 45.73
CA GLY A 250 -5.99 18.85 44.35
C GLY A 250 -6.53 17.53 43.81
N VAL A 251 -7.67 17.08 44.30
CA VAL A 251 -8.32 15.83 43.88
C VAL A 251 -9.19 16.02 42.64
N ASP A 252 -9.56 14.91 41.98
CA ASP A 252 -10.56 14.91 40.91
C ASP A 252 -11.87 15.52 41.43
N ALA A 253 -12.28 16.62 40.82
CA ALA A 253 -13.44 17.38 41.27
C ALA A 253 -14.76 16.59 41.16
N THR A 254 -14.80 15.53 40.34
CA THR A 254 -15.99 14.66 40.22
C THR A 254 -16.17 13.72 41.42
N THR A 255 -15.15 13.59 42.27
CA THR A 255 -15.15 12.67 43.42
C THR A 255 -15.54 13.34 44.74
N VAL A 256 -15.65 14.68 44.76
CA VAL A 256 -15.97 15.48 45.95
C VAL A 256 -17.11 16.46 45.66
N THR A 257 -17.77 16.92 46.70
CA THR A 257 -18.74 18.01 46.60
C THR A 257 -18.01 19.34 46.76
N ALA A 258 -18.12 20.22 45.77
CA ALA A 258 -17.54 21.55 45.78
C ALA A 258 -18.32 22.49 46.72
N ASN A 259 -17.59 23.24 47.55
CA ASN A 259 -18.14 24.22 48.47
C ASN A 259 -18.00 25.64 47.90
N GLY A 260 -18.76 26.59 48.44
CA GLY A 260 -18.57 28.02 48.13
C GLY A 260 -17.11 28.42 48.33
N GLY A 261 -16.55 29.13 47.34
CA GLY A 261 -15.16 29.56 47.33
C GLY A 261 -14.15 28.55 46.78
N ASP A 262 -14.57 27.31 46.49
CA ASP A 262 -13.65 26.33 45.91
C ASP A 262 -13.15 26.74 44.53
N LYS A 263 -11.86 26.48 44.26
CA LYS A 263 -11.24 26.72 42.96
C LYS A 263 -11.15 25.42 42.18
N ILE A 264 -11.83 25.36 41.04
CA ILE A 264 -11.85 24.21 40.14
C ILE A 264 -11.07 24.55 38.87
N THR A 265 -10.02 23.78 38.57
CA THR A 265 -9.29 23.85 37.30
C THR A 265 -9.79 22.79 36.35
N TYR A 266 -10.22 23.20 35.17
CA TYR A 266 -10.58 22.33 34.07
C TYR A 266 -9.42 22.23 33.07
N THR A 267 -9.15 21.03 32.57
CA THR A 267 -8.20 20.79 31.47
C THR A 267 -8.95 20.18 30.29
N VAL A 268 -9.01 20.90 29.18
CA VAL A 268 -9.59 20.43 27.90
C VAL A 268 -8.47 20.02 26.98
N THR A 269 -8.61 18.86 26.32
CA THR A 269 -7.59 18.28 25.45
C THR A 269 -8.19 17.89 24.11
N VAL A 270 -7.49 18.23 23.04
CA VAL A 270 -7.79 17.77 21.68
C VAL A 270 -6.61 16.97 21.15
N GLN A 271 -6.89 15.86 20.48
CA GLN A 271 -5.89 15.02 19.82
C GLN A 271 -6.30 14.74 18.39
N ASN A 272 -5.39 14.91 17.44
CA ASN A 272 -5.57 14.37 16.10
C ASN A 272 -5.03 12.95 16.04
N THR A 273 -5.93 11.97 16.02
CA THR A 273 -5.61 10.54 15.85
C THR A 273 -5.70 10.09 14.40
N GLY A 274 -6.08 10.99 13.48
CA GLY A 274 -6.12 10.73 12.05
C GLY A 274 -4.77 10.97 11.37
N LEU A 275 -4.79 10.90 10.04
CA LEU A 275 -3.58 10.92 9.21
C LEU A 275 -3.35 12.25 8.47
N LEU A 276 -4.30 13.18 8.53
CA LEU A 276 -4.18 14.53 7.96
C LEU A 276 -4.24 15.59 9.04
N ALA A 277 -3.51 16.69 8.83
CA ALA A 277 -3.65 17.88 9.65
C ALA A 277 -5.05 18.51 9.43
N THR A 278 -5.60 19.12 10.47
CA THR A 278 -6.87 19.85 10.37
C THR A 278 -6.90 21.03 11.33
N SER A 279 -7.68 22.05 10.97
CA SER A 279 -8.03 23.13 11.88
C SER A 279 -8.98 22.63 12.96
N VAL A 280 -8.76 23.04 14.21
CA VAL A 280 -9.64 22.74 15.33
C VAL A 280 -9.99 24.05 16.03
N GLU A 281 -11.30 24.30 16.14
CA GLU A 281 -11.84 25.35 16.99
C GLU A 281 -12.12 24.77 18.38
N LEU A 282 -11.55 25.41 19.41
CA LEU A 282 -11.74 25.03 20.79
C LEU A 282 -12.74 26.00 21.41
N GLN A 283 -13.93 25.48 21.69
CA GLN A 283 -15.03 26.18 22.33
C GLN A 283 -15.53 25.35 23.49
N GLU A 284 -15.86 26.03 24.58
CA GLU A 284 -16.25 25.44 25.84
C GLU A 284 -17.51 26.14 26.35
N PRO A 285 -18.70 25.56 26.14
CA PRO A 285 -19.95 26.09 26.66
C PRO A 285 -19.99 25.96 28.19
N LEU A 286 -20.07 27.08 28.90
CA LEU A 286 -20.02 27.14 30.37
C LEU A 286 -21.36 27.56 30.99
N LYS A 287 -22.47 27.51 30.24
CA LYS A 287 -23.78 28.00 30.71
C LYS A 287 -24.12 27.48 32.12
N ASP A 288 -24.05 26.17 32.29
CA ASP A 288 -24.39 25.47 33.54
C ASP A 288 -23.37 25.75 34.66
N VAL A 289 -22.07 25.66 34.35
CA VAL A 289 -20.98 26.00 35.29
C VAL A 289 -21.13 27.42 35.84
N LEU A 290 -21.54 28.37 34.99
CA LEU A 290 -21.68 29.78 35.34
C LEU A 290 -22.91 30.09 36.21
N GLU A 291 -23.79 29.12 36.46
CA GLU A 291 -24.85 29.24 37.48
C GLU A 291 -24.26 29.20 38.90
N TYR A 292 -23.12 28.52 39.06
CA TYR A 292 -22.50 28.22 40.35
C TYR A 292 -21.11 28.81 40.56
N ALA A 293 -20.41 29.15 39.48
CA ALA A 293 -19.03 29.58 39.55
C ALA A 293 -18.75 30.74 38.60
N ASN A 294 -17.77 31.56 38.93
CA ASN A 294 -17.23 32.59 38.03
C ASN A 294 -15.92 32.11 37.41
N VAL A 295 -15.72 32.37 36.12
CA VAL A 295 -14.41 32.16 35.49
C VAL A 295 -13.41 33.13 36.11
N THR A 296 -12.37 32.60 36.75
CA THR A 296 -11.31 33.37 37.40
C THR A 296 -10.02 33.42 36.59
N ASP A 297 -9.80 32.41 35.75
CA ASP A 297 -8.70 32.38 34.80
C ASP A 297 -9.19 31.71 33.52
N ALA A 298 -9.19 32.47 32.42
CA ALA A 298 -9.65 31.99 31.12
C ALA A 298 -8.60 31.18 30.35
N GLY A 299 -7.36 31.07 30.86
CA GLY A 299 -6.33 30.24 30.23
C GLY A 299 -5.97 30.68 28.81
N GLY A 300 -5.97 31.98 28.56
CA GLY A 300 -5.79 32.56 27.22
C GLY A 300 -7.01 32.48 26.29
N GLY A 301 -8.17 32.05 26.81
CA GLY A 301 -9.45 32.11 26.09
C GLY A 301 -10.22 33.40 26.37
N THR A 302 -11.27 33.63 25.58
CA THR A 302 -12.20 34.76 25.72
C THR A 302 -13.59 34.23 26.02
N LEU A 303 -14.20 34.68 27.12
CA LEU A 303 -15.58 34.33 27.50
C LEU A 303 -16.56 35.29 26.83
N ASP A 304 -17.47 34.75 26.03
CA ASP A 304 -18.61 35.50 25.51
C ASP A 304 -19.72 35.57 26.59
N PRO A 305 -20.08 36.76 27.09
CA PRO A 305 -21.07 36.91 28.15
C PRO A 305 -22.51 36.58 27.70
N THR A 306 -22.77 36.58 26.39
CA THR A 306 -24.10 36.32 25.81
C THR A 306 -24.31 34.82 25.62
N THR A 307 -23.40 34.17 24.89
CA THR A 307 -23.49 32.73 24.62
C THR A 307 -22.95 31.87 25.76
N LYS A 308 -22.31 32.48 26.77
CA LYS A 308 -21.69 31.79 27.90
C LYS A 308 -20.64 30.76 27.46
N THR A 309 -19.95 31.04 26.35
CA THR A 309 -18.96 30.13 25.75
C THR A 309 -17.56 30.72 25.87
N LEU A 310 -16.63 29.93 26.42
CA LEU A 310 -15.21 30.24 26.44
C LEU A 310 -14.55 29.71 25.18
N SER A 311 -13.87 30.58 24.42
CA SER A 311 -13.26 30.23 23.13
C SER A 311 -11.78 30.55 23.08
N TRP A 312 -10.99 29.71 22.39
CA TRP A 312 -9.58 29.95 22.10
C TRP A 312 -9.36 30.13 20.59
N PRO A 313 -8.22 30.72 20.17
CA PRO A 313 -7.87 30.81 18.76
C PRO A 313 -7.84 29.43 18.09
N THR A 314 -8.29 29.39 16.83
CA THR A 314 -8.21 28.19 15.99
C THR A 314 -6.76 27.72 15.87
N ILE A 315 -6.53 26.43 16.09
CA ILE A 315 -5.20 25.81 15.97
C ILE A 315 -5.17 24.86 14.78
N GLN A 316 -3.99 24.73 14.17
CA GLN A 316 -3.72 23.64 13.22
C GLN A 316 -3.14 22.46 13.97
N LEU A 317 -3.84 21.32 13.93
CA LEU A 317 -3.44 20.12 14.66
C LEU A 317 -2.93 19.06 13.68
N ALA A 318 -1.61 18.84 13.67
CA ALA A 318 -0.97 17.83 12.84
C ALA A 318 -1.30 16.39 13.32
N PRO A 319 -1.15 15.37 12.46
CA PRO A 319 -1.36 13.96 12.84
C PRO A 319 -0.57 13.55 14.09
N GLY A 320 -1.21 12.85 15.02
CA GLY A 320 -0.61 12.38 16.27
C GLY A 320 -0.44 13.44 17.37
N VAL A 321 -0.61 14.73 17.05
CA VAL A 321 -0.39 15.83 18.00
C VAL A 321 -1.56 15.96 18.99
N LYS A 322 -1.20 16.25 20.25
CA LYS A 322 -2.11 16.57 21.35
C LYS A 322 -1.89 18.01 21.78
N GLU A 323 -2.98 18.72 22.01
CA GLU A 323 -2.97 20.09 22.52
C GLU A 323 -3.97 20.21 23.68
N ALA A 324 -3.60 20.93 24.73
CA ALA A 324 -4.42 21.11 25.91
C ALA A 324 -4.54 22.59 26.30
N ARG A 325 -5.68 22.97 26.87
CA ARG A 325 -5.92 24.29 27.46
C ARG A 325 -6.50 24.10 28.86
N THR A 326 -6.11 24.98 29.77
CA THR A 326 -6.52 24.93 31.17
C THR A 326 -7.21 26.23 31.54
N PHE A 327 -8.38 26.17 32.15
CA PHE A 327 -9.07 27.36 32.69
C PHE A 327 -9.57 27.06 34.11
N SER A 328 -9.69 28.09 34.93
CA SER A 328 -10.14 27.96 36.32
C SER A 328 -11.43 28.73 36.56
N VAL A 329 -12.30 28.13 37.35
CA VAL A 329 -13.48 28.78 37.93
C VAL A 329 -13.39 28.77 39.45
N THR A 330 -14.00 29.76 40.09
CA THR A 330 -14.21 29.77 41.54
C THR A 330 -15.70 29.70 41.81
N VAL A 331 -16.10 28.73 42.63
CA VAL A 331 -17.49 28.56 43.08
C VAL A 331 -17.90 29.80 43.87
N ILE A 332 -19.08 30.35 43.55
CA ILE A 332 -19.62 31.55 44.18
C ILE A 332 -19.83 31.29 45.68
N ASP A 333 -19.44 32.25 46.53
CA ASP A 333 -19.59 32.19 47.98
C ASP A 333 -20.32 33.44 48.52
N PRO A 334 -21.50 33.29 49.17
CA PRO A 334 -22.26 32.05 49.34
C PRO A 334 -22.87 31.56 48.03
N VAL A 335 -22.99 30.24 47.85
CA VAL A 335 -23.62 29.62 46.68
C VAL A 335 -25.05 30.16 46.53
N PRO A 336 -25.47 30.63 45.32
CA PRO A 336 -26.79 31.23 45.12
C PRO A 336 -27.94 30.30 45.53
N ALA A 337 -28.90 30.86 46.26
CA ALA A 337 -30.16 30.20 46.61
C ALA A 337 -31.25 30.60 45.61
N THR A 338 -31.21 30.05 44.40
CA THR A 338 -32.21 30.33 43.35
C THR A 338 -33.42 29.42 43.52
N ALA A 339 -34.63 29.95 43.30
CA ALA A 339 -35.87 29.23 43.48
C ALA A 339 -36.06 28.13 42.42
N GLN A 340 -36.67 26.99 42.80
CA GLN A 340 -37.08 25.93 41.87
C GLN A 340 -38.18 26.45 40.92
N GLY A 341 -37.76 27.10 39.83
CA GLY A 341 -38.62 27.34 38.68
C GLY A 341 -38.81 26.03 37.93
N VAL A 342 -40.05 25.59 37.75
CA VAL A 342 -40.40 24.31 37.09
C VAL A 342 -40.01 24.25 35.60
N SER A 343 -39.50 25.35 35.05
CA SER A 343 -39.26 25.55 33.61
C SER A 343 -37.97 24.91 33.08
N ASP A 344 -36.99 24.62 33.93
CA ASP A 344 -35.77 23.88 33.54
C ASP A 344 -35.26 23.06 34.75
N PRO A 345 -35.54 21.74 34.81
CA PRO A 345 -35.18 20.91 35.96
C PRO A 345 -33.68 20.67 36.09
N THR A 346 -32.87 21.05 35.09
CA THR A 346 -31.40 20.93 35.13
C THR A 346 -30.72 22.24 35.52
N SER A 347 -31.44 23.36 35.53
CA SER A 347 -30.92 24.64 35.99
C SER A 347 -31.05 24.74 37.51
N TYR A 348 -30.00 25.25 38.13
CA TYR A 348 -29.86 25.40 39.58
C TYR A 348 -30.13 24.09 40.37
N ASP A 349 -29.69 22.93 39.85
CA ASP A 349 -29.88 21.58 40.40
C ASP A 349 -28.80 21.07 41.39
N CYS A 350 -27.89 21.96 41.76
CA CYS A 350 -26.72 21.76 42.62
C CYS A 350 -25.63 20.89 42.00
N THR A 351 -25.56 20.89 40.68
CA THR A 351 -24.56 20.17 39.91
C THR A 351 -24.00 21.09 38.83
N MET A 352 -22.67 21.15 38.70
CA MET A 352 -22.01 21.71 37.54
C MET A 352 -21.72 20.59 36.54
N ILE A 353 -22.46 20.55 35.45
CA ILE A 353 -22.27 19.66 34.31
C ILE A 353 -21.61 20.43 33.18
N ASN A 354 -20.57 19.84 32.62
CA ASN A 354 -19.87 20.44 31.51
C ASN A 354 -19.35 19.37 30.54
N VAL A 355 -19.49 19.63 29.23
CA VAL A 355 -19.26 18.62 28.18
C VAL A 355 -18.23 19.11 27.17
N PHE A 356 -17.15 18.35 27.02
CA PHE A 356 -16.14 18.54 25.98
C PHE A 356 -15.57 17.17 25.57
N GLY A 357 -16.18 16.54 24.57
CA GLY A 357 -15.91 15.13 24.23
C GLY A 357 -16.53 14.17 25.24
N ASN A 358 -16.16 14.28 26.52
CA ASN A 358 -16.81 13.63 27.66
C ASN A 358 -17.48 14.66 28.58
N ALA A 359 -18.40 14.17 29.42
CA ALA A 359 -19.01 14.96 30.49
C ALA A 359 -18.15 14.94 31.75
N VAL A 360 -18.08 16.08 32.43
CA VAL A 360 -17.56 16.27 33.79
C VAL A 360 -18.71 16.80 34.64
N THR A 361 -18.98 16.14 35.76
CA THR A 361 -20.11 16.43 36.64
C THR A 361 -19.60 16.62 38.06
N ILE A 362 -19.79 17.80 38.62
CA ILE A 362 -19.31 18.18 39.96
C ILE A 362 -20.50 18.58 40.82
N LYS A 363 -20.67 17.93 41.96
CA LYS A 363 -21.74 18.30 42.91
C LYS A 363 -21.36 19.58 43.66
N VAL A 364 -22.32 20.44 43.94
CA VAL A 364 -22.13 21.71 44.66
C VAL A 364 -22.93 21.71 45.96
N THR A 365 -22.33 22.16 47.05
CA THR A 365 -23.00 22.35 48.33
C THR A 365 -23.90 23.59 48.26
N CYS A 366 -25.15 23.41 47.85
CA CYS A 366 -26.15 24.46 47.86
C CYS A 366 -26.70 24.74 49.26
N PRO A 367 -27.14 25.97 49.55
CA PRO A 367 -27.95 26.25 50.73
C PRO A 367 -29.25 25.43 50.67
N THR A 368 -29.64 24.85 51.80
CA THR A 368 -30.96 24.20 51.92
C THR A 368 -32.03 25.22 51.53
N PRO A 369 -32.95 24.90 50.61
CA PRO A 369 -34.04 25.81 50.27
C PRO A 369 -34.73 26.25 51.56
N LYS A 370 -34.82 27.56 51.80
CA LYS A 370 -35.75 28.03 52.82
C LYS A 370 -37.11 27.55 52.36
N VAL A 371 -37.72 26.65 53.12
CA VAL A 371 -39.14 26.34 52.97
C VAL A 371 -39.85 27.65 53.28
N VAL A 372 -40.05 28.47 52.26
CA VAL A 372 -41.10 29.47 52.30
C VAL A 372 -42.34 28.59 52.41
N GLU A 373 -42.96 28.57 53.59
CA GLU A 373 -44.27 27.97 53.77
C GLU A 373 -45.09 28.43 52.56
N GLN A 374 -45.46 27.50 51.69
CA GLN A 374 -46.47 27.76 50.68
C GLN A 374 -47.75 27.99 51.46
N VAL A 375 -47.93 29.21 51.96
CA VAL A 375 -49.22 29.69 52.40
C VAL A 375 -50.00 29.83 51.09
N VAL A 376 -50.69 28.74 50.76
CA VAL A 376 -51.61 28.52 49.64
C VAL A 376 -50.98 28.34 48.25
N THR A 377 -50.85 27.08 47.81
CA THR A 377 -50.58 26.67 46.41
C THR A 377 -51.76 26.84 45.47
N GLN A 378 -52.90 27.31 45.99
CA GLN A 378 -54.14 27.43 45.23
C GLN A 378 -54.84 28.71 45.66
N LEU A 379 -55.27 29.55 44.72
CA LEU A 379 -56.37 30.47 45.02
C LEU A 379 -57.51 29.63 45.58
N PRO A 380 -58.20 30.03 46.67
CA PRO A 380 -59.34 29.28 47.17
C PRO A 380 -60.26 28.98 45.99
N HIS A 381 -60.59 27.70 45.80
CA HIS A 381 -61.46 27.25 44.72
C HIS A 381 -62.76 28.06 44.79
N THR A 382 -62.86 29.07 43.93
CA THR A 382 -64.13 29.69 43.56
C THR A 382 -64.46 29.15 42.18
N GLY A 383 -64.73 27.85 42.13
CA GLY A 383 -65.20 27.21 40.92
C GLY A 383 -66.52 27.85 40.48
N PRO A 384 -66.89 27.71 39.20
CA PRO A 384 -68.18 28.21 38.70
C PRO A 384 -69.35 27.75 39.57
N THR A 385 -69.27 26.54 40.13
CA THR A 385 -70.27 25.95 41.01
C THR A 385 -70.38 26.68 42.36
N GLU A 386 -69.27 26.96 43.05
CA GLU A 386 -69.34 27.70 44.34
C GLU A 386 -69.85 29.13 44.13
N ASN A 387 -69.43 29.80 43.05
CA ASN A 387 -69.91 31.14 42.71
C ASN A 387 -71.39 31.14 42.32
N LEU A 388 -71.87 30.10 41.61
CA LEU A 388 -73.29 29.92 41.29
C LEU A 388 -74.13 29.63 42.54
N ILE A 389 -73.62 28.83 43.48
CA ILE A 389 -74.29 28.58 44.76
C ILE A 389 -74.37 29.88 45.58
N PHE A 390 -73.26 30.62 45.70
CA PHE A 390 -73.25 31.90 46.42
C PHE A 390 -74.19 32.92 45.78
N ALA A 391 -74.14 33.09 44.45
CA ALA A 391 -75.06 33.96 43.71
C ALA A 391 -76.53 33.50 43.86
N GLY A 392 -76.78 32.20 43.86
CA GLY A 392 -78.11 31.63 44.09
C GLY A 392 -78.65 31.91 45.49
N VAL A 393 -77.82 31.79 46.53
CA VAL A 393 -78.20 32.12 47.92
C VAL A 393 -78.50 33.61 48.05
N VAL A 394 -77.66 34.48 47.49
CA VAL A 394 -77.89 35.94 47.50
C VAL A 394 -79.18 36.28 46.75
N LEU A 395 -79.43 35.69 45.58
CA LEU A 395 -80.65 35.89 44.81
C LEU A 395 -81.90 35.43 45.59
N ALA A 396 -81.83 34.29 46.27
CA ALA A 396 -82.93 33.78 47.10
C ALA A 396 -83.26 34.72 48.26
N VAL A 397 -82.23 35.25 48.95
CA VAL A 397 -82.40 36.22 50.04
C VAL A 397 -83.01 37.52 49.53
N VAL A 398 -82.51 38.06 48.41
CA VAL A 398 -83.05 39.29 47.80
C VAL A 398 -84.50 39.09 47.34
N THR A 399 -84.81 37.95 46.72
CA THR A 399 -86.16 37.63 46.25
C THR A 399 -87.13 37.47 47.42
N TYR A 400 -86.69 36.84 48.52
CA TYR A 400 -87.47 36.74 49.75
C TYR A 400 -87.80 38.12 50.31
N PHE A 401 -86.82 39.00 50.46
CA PHE A 401 -87.07 40.37 50.97
C PHE A 401 -87.94 41.20 50.02
N TYR A 402 -87.78 41.06 48.70
CA TYR A 402 -88.63 41.70 47.72
C TYR A 402 -90.09 41.23 47.79
N ALA A 403 -90.31 39.92 47.88
CA ALA A 403 -91.64 39.34 48.03
C ALA A 403 -92.28 39.76 49.35
N ARG A 404 -91.52 39.74 50.45
CA ARG A 404 -91.97 40.19 51.77
C ARG A 404 -92.34 41.67 51.78
N ALA A 405 -91.56 42.54 51.13
CA ALA A 405 -91.89 43.96 50.99
C ALA A 405 -93.17 44.18 50.16
N ARG A 406 -93.39 43.41 49.09
CA ARG A 406 -94.64 43.47 48.32
C ARG A 406 -95.84 42.92 49.08
N GLN A 407 -95.66 41.87 49.87
CA GLN A 407 -96.70 41.32 50.72
C GLN A 407 -97.14 42.35 51.76
N VAL A 408 -96.19 42.99 52.46
CA VAL A 408 -96.48 44.10 53.38
C VAL A 408 -97.19 45.25 52.66
N GLY A 409 -96.78 45.59 51.43
CA GLY A 409 -97.47 46.58 50.62
C GLY A 409 -98.93 46.22 50.28
N LYS A 410 -99.23 44.94 50.04
CA LYS A 410 -100.61 44.44 49.86
C LYS A 410 -101.38 44.40 51.18
N GLU A 411 -100.76 43.99 52.28
CA GLU A 411 -101.35 43.99 53.62
C GLU A 411 -101.71 45.41 54.06
N VAL A 412 -100.84 46.40 53.84
CA VAL A 412 -101.13 47.83 54.09
C VAL A 412 -102.23 48.35 53.19
N ARG A 413 -102.30 47.93 51.92
CA ARG A 413 -103.43 48.28 51.02
C ARG A 413 -104.74 47.66 51.47
N LEU A 414 -104.74 46.42 51.96
CA LEU A 414 -105.91 45.75 52.51
C LEU A 414 -106.38 46.43 53.80
N ILE A 415 -105.46 46.72 54.73
CA ILE A 415 -105.75 47.48 55.96
C ILE A 415 -106.30 48.87 55.63
N ARG A 416 -105.73 49.60 54.66
CA ARG A 416 -106.28 50.90 54.22
C ARG A 416 -107.62 50.78 53.49
N ARG A 417 -107.87 49.66 52.79
CA ARG A 417 -109.15 49.41 52.14
C ARG A 417 -110.21 49.13 53.20
N ASP A 418 -109.93 48.29 54.19
CA ASP A 418 -110.88 47.90 55.24
C ASP A 418 -111.12 49.05 56.25
N LEU A 419 -110.12 49.90 56.52
CA LEU A 419 -110.29 51.16 57.27
C LEU A 419 -111.13 52.22 56.52
N ASN A 420 -111.15 52.20 55.18
CA ASN A 420 -111.93 53.14 54.36
C ASN A 420 -113.25 52.54 53.83
N SER A 421 -113.49 51.24 53.97
CA SER A 421 -114.74 50.56 53.56
C SER A 421 -115.64 50.15 54.72
N GLY A 422 -115.27 50.42 55.97
CA GLY A 422 -116.18 50.38 57.12
C GLY A 422 -116.84 49.02 57.34
N THR A 423 -116.05 47.97 57.51
CA THR A 423 -116.51 46.66 58.03
C THR A 423 -115.35 45.99 58.76
N ILE A 424 -115.53 45.77 60.06
CA ILE A 424 -114.64 44.98 60.95
C ILE A 424 -114.76 43.51 60.57
#